data_AF-A0A061S563-F1
#
_entry.id   AF-A0A061S563-F1
#
_cell.length_a   1.000
_cell.length_b   1.000
_cell.length_c   1.000
_cell.angle_alpha   90.00
_cell.angle_beta   90.00
_cell.angle_gamma   90.00
#
_symmetry.space_group_name_H-M   'P 1'
#
loop_
_entity.id
_entity.type
_entity.pdbx_description
1 polymer ?
#
loop_
_entity_poly.entity_id
_entity_poly.type
_entity_poly.pdbx_seq_one_letter_code
_entity_poly.pdbx_strand_id
1 'polypeptide(L)'
;MWGLGIILYRMLSGVFPFRPNLDKVAPFSMMMSVLHDKVSFQGNVWSQVSPEARDLVCKLLHRSLEKRIGAQEALEHPWFSVPLEMGPLSSKYTVIKQEL
;
A
#
# COMPACT_ATOMS: atom_id res chain seq x y z
N MET A 1 11.01 6.76 0.96
CA MET A 1 10.64 5.36 0.62
C MET A 1 9.90 4.65 1.74
N TRP A 2 10.47 4.49 2.93
CA TRP A 2 9.78 3.81 4.05
C TRP A 2 8.39 4.39 4.35
N GLY A 3 8.29 5.72 4.55
CA GLY A 3 7.02 6.40 4.78
C GLY A 3 5.99 6.20 3.65
N LEU A 4 6.46 6.11 2.40
CA LEU A 4 5.59 5.81 1.25
C LEU A 4 4.99 4.40 1.36
N GLY A 5 5.80 3.41 1.76
CA GLY A 5 5.33 2.05 2.01
C GLY A 5 4.29 2.00 3.14
N ILE A 6 4.46 2.79 4.21
CA ILE A 6 3.47 2.89 5.31
C ILE A 6 2.15 3.46 4.80
N ILE A 7 2.20 4.56 4.04
CA ILE A 7 1.00 5.21 3.51
C ILE A 7 0.30 4.28 2.52
N LEU A 8 1.04 3.66 1.60
CA LEU A 8 0.49 2.71 0.62
C LEU A 8 -0.16 1.51 1.30
N TYR A 9 0.50 0.89 2.28
CA TYR A 9 -0.08 -0.20 3.07
C TYR A 9 -1.41 0.22 3.70
N ARG A 10 -1.47 1.44 4.27
CA ARG A 10 -2.68 1.96 4.90
C ARG A 10 -3.78 2.25 3.89
N MET A 11 -3.46 2.74 2.69
CA MET A 11 -4.45 2.97 1.64
C MET A 11 -5.07 1.66 1.16
N LEU A 12 -4.30 0.58 1.07
CA LEU A 12 -4.76 -0.73 0.60
C LEU A 12 -5.57 -1.50 1.67
N SER A 13 -5.16 -1.43 2.94
CA SER A 13 -5.73 -2.27 4.00
C SER A 13 -6.62 -1.52 4.99
N GLY A 14 -6.57 -0.19 5.03
CA GLY A 14 -7.21 0.64 6.05
C GLY A 14 -6.52 0.62 7.43
N VAL A 15 -5.47 -0.17 7.62
CA VAL A 15 -4.76 -0.34 8.89
C VAL A 15 -3.27 -0.01 8.77
N PHE A 16 -2.61 0.25 9.90
CA PHE A 16 -1.16 0.46 9.90
C PHE A 16 -0.43 -0.88 9.95
N PRO A 17 0.72 -1.03 9.25
CA PRO A 17 1.45 -2.29 9.19
C PRO A 17 2.11 -2.69 10.51
N PHE A 18 2.42 -1.71 11.38
CA PHE A 18 3.03 -1.93 12.69
C PHE A 18 2.10 -1.35 13.75
N ARG A 19 1.52 -2.22 14.57
CA ARG A 19 0.69 -1.85 15.72
C ARG A 19 1.10 -2.71 16.92
N PRO A 20 1.66 -2.12 17.99
CA PRO A 20 1.87 -2.87 19.21
C PRO A 20 0.53 -3.29 19.81
N ASN A 21 0.51 -4.41 20.54
CA ASN A 21 -0.68 -4.87 21.26
C ASN A 21 -1.22 -3.75 22.17
N LEU A 22 -2.55 -3.56 22.14
CA LEU A 22 -3.27 -2.42 22.74
C LEU A 22 -2.98 -2.21 24.23
N ASP A 23 -2.58 -3.27 24.93
CA ASP A 23 -2.36 -3.22 26.38
C ASP A 23 -1.09 -2.46 26.79
N LYS A 24 -0.19 -2.16 25.84
CA LYS A 24 1.06 -1.41 26.08
C LYS A 24 1.42 -0.50 24.90
N VAL A 25 0.64 0.55 24.66
CA VAL A 25 0.98 1.61 23.70
C VAL A 25 2.02 2.57 24.31
N ALA A 26 3.22 2.05 24.56
CA ALA A 26 4.37 2.88 24.90
C ALA A 26 5.10 3.29 23.60
N PRO A 27 5.67 4.50 23.49
CA PRO A 27 6.46 4.90 22.32
C PRO A 27 7.56 3.88 21.96
N PHE A 28 8.11 3.22 23.00
CA PHE A 28 9.11 2.17 22.85
C PHE A 28 8.58 0.90 22.18
N SER A 29 7.35 0.45 22.50
CA SER A 29 6.79 -0.76 21.88
C SER A 29 6.50 -0.54 20.39
N MET A 30 6.05 0.66 20.02
CA MET A 30 5.87 1.03 18.61
C MET A 30 7.20 1.05 17.86
N MET A 31 8.25 1.63 18.45
CA MET A 31 9.59 1.62 17.86
C MET A 31 10.09 0.18 17.66
N MET A 32 9.90 -0.69 18.66
CA MET A 32 10.30 -2.09 18.56
C MET A 32 9.55 -2.83 17.46
N SER A 33 8.24 -2.58 17.30
CA SER A 33 7.47 -3.16 16.18
C SER A 33 8.00 -2.70 14.83
N VAL A 34 8.32 -1.41 14.66
CA VAL A 34 8.92 -0.90 13.40
C VAL A 34 10.28 -1.55 13.12
N LEU A 35 11.08 -1.78 14.16
CA LEU A 35 12.42 -2.33 14.05
C LEU A 35 12.45 -3.85 13.87
N HIS A 36 11.48 -4.59 14.42
CA HIS A 36 11.54 -6.05 14.56
C HIS A 36 10.37 -6.81 13.93
N ASP A 37 9.20 -6.21 13.74
CA ASP A 37 8.05 -6.91 13.18
C ASP A 37 8.12 -6.98 11.64
N LYS A 38 7.67 -8.11 11.09
CA LYS A 38 7.51 -8.27 9.65
C LYS A 38 6.18 -7.67 9.24
N VAL A 39 6.13 -7.10 8.03
CA VAL A 39 4.87 -6.63 7.44
C VAL A 39 3.96 -7.85 7.22
N SER A 40 2.76 -7.81 7.79
CA SER A 40 1.76 -8.86 7.64
C SER A 40 0.72 -8.46 6.59
N PHE A 41 0.43 -9.35 5.65
CA PHE A 41 -0.62 -9.21 4.64
C PHE A 41 -1.78 -10.18 4.92
N GLN A 42 -2.14 -10.29 6.19
CA GLN A 42 -3.21 -11.18 6.66
C GLN A 42 -4.55 -10.44 6.71
N GLY A 43 -5.64 -11.18 6.46
CA GLY A 43 -7.01 -10.68 6.52
C GLY A 43 -7.69 -10.59 5.15
N ASN A 44 -9.02 -10.57 5.17
CA ASN A 44 -9.86 -10.63 3.97
C ASN A 44 -9.63 -9.46 3.00
N VAL A 45 -9.17 -8.30 3.48
CA VAL A 45 -8.85 -7.16 2.61
C VAL A 45 -7.73 -7.50 1.62
N TRP A 46 -6.74 -8.28 2.04
CA TRP A 46 -5.58 -8.62 1.22
C TRP A 46 -5.83 -9.72 0.20
N SER A 47 -6.97 -10.43 0.27
CA SER A 47 -7.36 -11.35 -0.79
C SER A 47 -7.88 -10.63 -2.05
N GLN A 48 -8.33 -9.37 -1.90
CA GLN A 48 -8.77 -8.54 -3.02
C GLN A 48 -7.64 -7.65 -3.59
N VAL A 49 -6.54 -7.50 -2.85
CA VAL A 49 -5.39 -6.70 -3.28
C VAL A 49 -4.47 -7.55 -4.16
N SER A 50 -4.04 -6.98 -5.29
CA SER A 50 -3.19 -7.68 -6.24
C SER A 50 -1.86 -8.12 -5.60
N PRO A 51 -1.27 -9.25 -6.05
CA PRO A 51 0.05 -9.67 -5.57
C PRO A 51 1.15 -8.64 -5.87
N GLU A 52 1.05 -7.90 -6.97
CA GLU A 52 2.01 -6.85 -7.36
C GLU A 52 1.97 -5.67 -6.38
N ALA A 53 0.78 -5.30 -5.90
CA ALA A 53 0.63 -4.24 -4.90
C ALA A 53 1.31 -4.63 -3.58
N ARG A 54 1.14 -5.88 -3.15
CA ARG A 54 1.78 -6.43 -1.95
C ARG A 54 3.30 -6.49 -2.10
N ASP A 55 3.78 -6.90 -3.27
CA ASP A 55 5.22 -6.93 -3.59
C ASP A 55 5.84 -5.53 -3.56
N LEU A 56 5.17 -4.53 -4.13
CA LEU A 56 5.62 -3.14 -4.06
C LEU A 56 5.75 -2.67 -2.61
N VAL A 57 4.74 -2.93 -1.77
CA VAL A 57 4.77 -2.57 -0.35
C VAL A 57 5.91 -3.27 0.38
N CYS A 58 6.16 -4.57 0.11
CA CYS A 58 7.30 -5.31 0.65
C CYS A 58 8.64 -4.65 0.31
N LYS A 59 8.83 -4.27 -0.95
CA LYS A 59 10.07 -3.63 -1.43
C LYS A 59 10.26 -2.23 -0.84
N LEU A 60 9.19 -1.46 -0.70
CA LEU A 60 9.20 -0.13 -0.06
C LEU A 60 9.52 -0.20 1.45
N LEU A 61 9.04 -1.24 2.13
CA LEU A 61 9.24 -1.51 3.54
C LEU A 61 10.39 -2.49 3.81
N HIS A 62 11.30 -2.65 2.86
CA HIS A 62 12.47 -3.49 3.07
C HIS A 62 13.41 -2.86 4.10
N ARG A 63 13.92 -3.66 5.05
CA ARG A 63 14.75 -3.14 6.16
C ARG A 63 16.14 -2.72 5.75
N SER A 64 16.84 -3.58 5.00
CA SER A 64 18.13 -3.20 4.42
C SER A 64 17.91 -2.08 3.40
N LEU A 65 18.69 -1.01 3.52
CA LEU A 65 18.67 0.14 2.62
C LEU A 65 19.08 -0.26 1.19
N GLU A 66 20.03 -1.17 1.05
CA GLU A 66 20.54 -1.64 -0.25
C GLU A 66 19.50 -2.43 -1.04
N LYS A 67 18.56 -3.07 -0.33
CA LYS A 67 17.47 -3.84 -0.91
C LYS A 67 16.16 -3.05 -1.00
N ARG A 68 16.13 -1.84 -0.43
CA ARG A 68 14.95 -0.98 -0.46
C ARG A 68 14.94 -0.22 -1.77
N ILE A 69 13.89 -0.42 -2.55
CA ILE A 69 13.77 0.23 -3.85
C ILE A 69 13.71 1.76 -3.73
N GLY A 70 14.32 2.43 -4.69
CA GLY A 70 14.28 3.87 -4.87
C GLY A 70 12.95 4.34 -5.47
N ALA A 71 12.79 5.67 -5.59
CA ALA A 71 11.57 6.26 -6.13
C ALA A 71 11.34 5.90 -7.60
N GLN A 72 12.40 5.92 -8.41
CA GLN A 72 12.31 5.57 -9.83
C GLN A 72 11.95 4.10 -10.03
N GLU A 73 12.66 3.18 -9.35
CA GLU A 73 12.36 1.75 -9.39
C GLU A 73 10.94 1.43 -8.90
N ALA A 74 10.42 2.20 -7.93
CA ALA A 74 9.05 2.07 -7.47
C ALA A 74 8.03 2.48 -8.54
N LEU A 75 8.31 3.53 -9.32
CA LEU A 75 7.45 3.96 -10.44
C LEU A 75 7.47 2.98 -11.60
N GLU A 76 8.61 2.34 -11.84
CA GLU A 76 8.80 1.29 -12.85
C GLU A 76 8.23 -0.08 -12.41
N HIS A 77 7.68 -0.17 -11.19
CA HIS A 77 7.16 -1.42 -10.67
C HIS A 77 5.95 -1.93 -11.48
N PRO A 78 5.83 -3.25 -11.73
CA PRO A 78 4.72 -3.84 -12.50
C PRO A 78 3.32 -3.48 -11.99
N TRP A 79 3.20 -3.10 -10.72
CA TRP A 79 1.94 -2.63 -10.14
C TRP A 79 1.39 -1.38 -10.86
N PHE A 80 2.26 -0.50 -11.34
CA PHE A 80 1.88 0.68 -12.12
C PHE A 80 1.82 0.42 -13.63
N SER A 81 2.38 -0.71 -14.10
CA SER A 81 2.39 -1.07 -15.52
C SER A 81 1.08 -1.66 -16.00
N VAL A 82 0.13 -1.97 -15.10
CA VAL A 82 -1.21 -2.39 -15.50
C VAL A 82 -1.91 -1.16 -16.08
N PRO A 83 -2.25 -1.16 -17.39
CA PRO A 83 -3.10 -0.13 -17.94
C PRO A 83 -4.37 -0.14 -17.08
N LEU A 84 -4.79 1.02 -16.59
CA LEU A 84 -6.15 1.15 -16.11
C LEU A 84 -6.99 0.74 -17.32
N GLU A 85 -7.51 -0.49 -17.31
CA GLU A 85 -8.65 -0.85 -18.11
C GLU A 85 -9.75 0.07 -17.59
N MET A 86 -9.78 1.28 -18.14
CA MET A 86 -10.96 2.11 -18.21
C MET A 86 -11.92 1.28 -19.06
N GLY A 87 -12.51 0.26 -18.45
CA GLY A 87 -13.67 -0.40 -18.99
C GLY A 87 -14.63 0.71 -19.40
N PRO A 88 -15.25 0.60 -20.58
CA PRO A 88 -16.01 1.70 -21.18
C PRO A 88 -16.87 2.30 -20.09
N LEU A 89 -16.63 3.60 -19.80
CA LEU A 89 -17.26 4.35 -18.72
C LEU A 89 -18.68 3.82 -18.56
N SER A 90 -18.91 2.99 -17.53
CA SER A 90 -20.19 2.32 -17.35
C SER A 90 -21.23 3.43 -17.44
N SER A 91 -22.16 3.29 -18.39
CA SER A 91 -23.08 4.28 -18.95
C SER A 91 -24.01 5.01 -17.96
N LYS A 92 -23.71 4.93 -16.66
CA LYS A 92 -24.43 5.56 -15.56
C LYS A 92 -24.07 7.03 -15.32
N TYR A 93 -23.07 7.57 -16.02
CA TYR A 93 -22.80 9.00 -16.04
C TYR A 93 -23.22 9.56 -17.40
N THR A 94 -24.53 9.54 -17.67
CA THR A 94 -25.12 10.31 -18.75
C THR A 94 -24.77 11.77 -18.50
N VAL A 95 -24.03 12.34 -19.45
CA VAL A 95 -23.70 13.75 -19.56
C VAL A 95 -24.98 14.56 -19.34
N ILE A 96 -25.03 15.34 -18.27
CA ILE A 96 -25.94 16.48 -18.20
C ILE A 96 -25.42 17.46 -19.25
N LYS A 97 -25.88 17.29 -20.49
CA LYS A 97 -25.76 18.34 -21.50
C LYS A 97 -26.69 19.45 -21.02
N GLN A 98 -26.11 20.41 -20.33
CA GLN A 98 -26.74 21.67 -20.04
C GLN A 98 -26.94 22.38 -21.39
N GLU A 99 -28.20 22.47 -21.81
CA GLU A 99 -28.61 23.34 -22.91
C GLU A 99 -28.29 24.79 -22.54
N LEU A 100 -27.53 25.46 -23.42
CA LEU A 100 -27.61 26.89 -23.73
C LEU A 100 -27.32 27.05 -25.22
#